data_AF-A0A913XU97-F1
#
_entry.id   AF-A0A913XU97-F1
#
_cell.length_a   1.000
_cell.length_b   1.000
_cell.length_c   1.000
_cell.angle_alpha   90.00
_cell.angle_beta   90.00
_cell.angle_gamma   90.00
#
_symmetry.space_group_name_H-M   'P 1'
#
loop_
_entity.id
_entity.type
_entity.pdbx_description
1 polymer ?
#
loop_
_entity_poly.entity_id
_entity_poly.type
_entity_poly.pdbx_seq_one_letter_code
_entity_poly.pdbx_strand_id
1 'polypeptide(L)'
;MPSNVEIKARVHDLLELKARAKTLSGDTGTIIEQEDTFFDVPNGRLKLRCLKGRPSQLIYYERPDASGPKLSNYYIAETNQPKEMVVTLKHALGIKGVVKKKRVLYLIGQTRVHVDQVEGLGDFMELEVVLEEGQTTEYGQQIADVLMKKLGIDKGDLVTGAYMDLILAKNNDQ
;
A
#
# COMPACT_ATOMS: atom_id res chain seq x y z
N MET A 1 -3.11 1.59 -20.86
CA MET A 1 -2.44 1.94 -19.58
C MET A 1 -2.57 0.74 -18.65
N PRO A 2 -1.55 0.39 -17.86
CA PRO A 2 -1.66 -0.73 -16.93
C PRO A 2 -2.76 -0.44 -15.88
N SER A 3 -3.67 -1.37 -15.70
CA SER A 3 -4.74 -1.32 -14.71
C SER A 3 -4.55 -2.46 -13.71
N ASN A 4 -5.02 -2.27 -12.48
CA ASN A 4 -4.86 -3.26 -11.41
C ASN A 4 -6.10 -3.32 -10.53
N VAL A 5 -6.45 -4.53 -10.09
CA VAL A 5 -7.43 -4.74 -9.02
C VAL A 5 -6.68 -4.79 -7.69
N GLU A 6 -7.03 -3.89 -6.77
CA GLU A 6 -6.42 -3.79 -5.44
C GLU A 6 -7.41 -4.24 -4.36
N ILE A 7 -6.99 -5.18 -3.51
CA ILE A 7 -7.73 -5.59 -2.31
C ILE A 7 -6.84 -5.40 -1.10
N LYS A 8 -7.40 -4.91 0.00
CA LYS A 8 -6.72 -4.80 1.29
C LYS A 8 -7.50 -5.52 2.36
N ALA A 9 -6.79 -6.24 3.23
CA ALA A 9 -7.36 -6.95 4.35
C ALA A 9 -6.49 -6.81 5.60
N ARG A 10 -7.13 -6.86 6.77
CA ARG A 10 -6.45 -7.05 8.05
C ARG A 10 -5.96 -8.49 8.16
N VAL A 11 -4.85 -8.69 8.87
CA VAL A 11 -4.24 -10.00 9.08
C VAL A 11 -4.16 -10.29 10.57
N HIS A 12 -4.71 -11.44 10.98
CA HIS A 12 -4.70 -11.87 12.38
C HIS A 12 -3.52 -12.79 12.72
N ASP A 13 -3.08 -13.64 11.78
CA ASP A 13 -1.88 -14.46 11.90
C ASP A 13 -0.89 -14.16 10.77
N LEU A 14 0.09 -13.31 11.09
CA LEU A 14 1.11 -12.89 10.15
C LEU A 14 2.07 -14.02 9.76
N LEU A 15 2.38 -14.93 10.70
CA LEU A 15 3.35 -15.99 10.46
C LEU A 15 2.76 -17.02 9.49
N GLU A 16 1.51 -17.39 9.72
CA GLU A 16 0.79 -18.29 8.83
C GLU A 16 0.60 -17.69 7.43
N LEU A 17 0.21 -16.41 7.33
CA LEU A 17 0.09 -15.73 6.05
C LEU A 17 1.41 -15.72 5.28
N LYS A 18 2.53 -15.41 5.94
CA LYS A 18 3.86 -15.42 5.32
C LYS A 18 4.26 -16.83 4.86
N ALA A 19 3.94 -17.87 5.63
CA ALA A 19 4.20 -19.25 5.25
C ALA A 19 3.42 -19.63 3.98
N ARG A 20 2.11 -19.35 3.95
CA ARG A 20 1.26 -19.59 2.78
C ARG A 20 1.74 -18.80 1.56
N ALA A 21 2.05 -17.52 1.72
CA ALA A 21 2.55 -16.67 0.65
C ALA A 21 3.88 -17.19 0.08
N LYS A 22 4.82 -17.59 0.93
CA LYS A 22 6.10 -18.19 0.54
C LYS A 22 5.91 -19.50 -0.24
N THR A 23 5.00 -20.36 0.19
CA THR A 23 4.70 -21.61 -0.52
C THR A 23 4.08 -21.33 -1.90
N LEU A 24 3.20 -20.34 -2.00
CA LEU A 24 2.52 -19.99 -3.26
C LEU A 24 3.43 -19.24 -4.24
N SER A 25 4.36 -18.40 -3.75
CA SER A 25 5.32 -17.67 -4.58
C SER A 25 6.53 -18.49 -4.96
N GLY A 26 6.91 -19.48 -4.14
CA GLY A 26 8.18 -20.19 -4.25
C GLY A 26 9.39 -19.36 -3.82
N ASP A 27 9.18 -18.18 -3.23
CA ASP A 27 10.24 -17.23 -2.85
C ASP A 27 10.03 -16.70 -1.42
N THR A 28 11.11 -16.33 -0.73
CA THR A 28 11.05 -15.79 0.64
C THR A 28 10.44 -14.40 0.73
N GLY A 29 10.20 -13.75 -0.40
CA GLY A 29 9.70 -12.39 -0.49
C GLY A 29 10.81 -11.36 -0.33
N THR A 30 10.56 -10.16 -0.85
CA THR A 30 11.46 -9.02 -0.73
C THR A 30 11.02 -8.12 0.43
N ILE A 31 11.92 -7.87 1.38
CA ILE A 31 11.66 -6.98 2.51
C ILE A 31 11.90 -5.53 2.07
N ILE A 32 10.94 -4.65 2.36
CA ILE A 32 10.99 -3.23 2.08
C ILE A 32 10.59 -2.47 3.35
N GLU A 33 11.55 -1.74 3.92
CA GLU A 33 11.29 -0.79 5.01
C GLU A 33 10.90 0.56 4.41
N GLN A 34 9.72 1.07 4.79
CA GLN A 34 9.13 2.27 4.22
C GLN A 34 8.64 3.23 5.31
N GLU A 35 8.96 4.51 5.15
CA GLU A 35 8.39 5.60 5.94
C GLU A 35 7.80 6.64 4.98
N ASP A 36 6.48 6.80 5.01
CA ASP A 36 5.74 7.76 4.20
C ASP A 36 5.28 8.92 5.09
N THR A 37 5.84 10.12 4.91
CA THR A 37 5.36 11.36 5.54
C THR A 37 4.35 12.04 4.62
N PHE A 38 3.14 12.29 5.09
CA PHE A 38 2.08 12.96 4.33
C PHE A 38 1.97 14.42 4.77
N PHE A 39 1.73 15.29 3.80
CA PHE A 39 1.62 16.74 4.00
C PHE A 39 0.20 17.21 3.65
N ASP A 40 -0.24 18.28 4.30
CA ASP A 40 -1.51 18.91 3.95
C ASP A 40 -1.36 19.65 2.63
N VAL A 41 -2.30 19.44 1.70
CA VAL A 41 -2.30 20.09 0.39
C VAL A 41 -3.73 20.43 -0.01
N PRO A 42 -3.96 21.53 -0.75
CA PRO A 42 -5.30 21.93 -1.14
C PRO A 42 -5.95 20.97 -2.13
N ASN A 43 -5.15 20.25 -2.92
CA ASN A 43 -5.62 19.31 -3.94
C ASN A 43 -4.82 18.01 -3.86
N GLY A 44 -5.49 16.89 -4.17
CA GLY A 44 -4.85 15.58 -4.23
C GLY A 44 -4.25 15.14 -2.89
N ARG A 45 -3.16 14.38 -2.98
CA ARG A 45 -2.39 13.89 -1.82
C ARG A 45 -0.91 14.01 -2.13
N LEU A 46 -0.14 14.50 -1.16
CA LEU A 46 1.31 14.62 -1.25
C LEU A 46 1.97 13.82 -0.13
N LYS A 47 2.94 12.98 -0.50
CA LYS A 47 3.76 12.27 0.48
C LYS A 47 5.24 12.25 0.07
N LEU A 48 6.11 12.28 1.06
CA LEU A 48 7.51 11.92 0.91
C LEU A 48 7.71 10.49 1.41
N ARG A 49 8.13 9.62 0.50
CA ARG A 49 8.44 8.22 0.75
C ARG A 49 9.94 8.01 0.92
N CYS A 50 10.33 7.55 2.09
CA CYS A 50 11.69 7.11 2.37
C CYS A 50 11.76 5.58 2.28
N LEU A 51 12.58 5.08 1.35
CA LEU A 51 12.89 3.66 1.21
C LEU A 51 14.29 3.40 1.73
N LYS A 52 14.46 2.39 2.58
CA LYS A 52 15.80 2.01 3.03
C LYS A 52 16.65 1.52 1.86
N GLY A 53 17.81 2.14 1.66
CA GLY A 53 18.78 1.77 0.63
C GLY A 53 18.43 2.23 -0.79
N ARG A 54 17.47 3.15 -0.97
CA ARG A 54 17.13 3.75 -2.28
C ARG A 54 16.90 5.25 -2.15
N PRO A 55 16.97 6.02 -3.26
CA PRO A 55 16.52 7.41 -3.26
C PRO A 55 15.10 7.54 -2.71
N SER A 56 14.87 8.61 -1.96
CA SER A 56 13.54 8.93 -1.45
C SER A 56 12.73 9.61 -2.55
N GLN A 57 11.40 9.58 -2.44
CA GLN A 57 10.50 10.00 -3.50
C GLN A 57 9.43 10.93 -2.94
N LEU A 58 9.35 12.16 -3.46
CA LEU A 58 8.19 13.02 -3.28
C LEU A 58 7.14 12.65 -4.33
N ILE A 59 5.95 12.28 -3.87
CA ILE A 59 4.90 11.71 -4.70
C ILE A 59 3.63 12.53 -4.51
N TYR A 60 3.21 13.23 -5.56
CA TYR A 60 1.84 13.74 -5.66
C TYR A 60 0.98 12.70 -6.36
N TYR A 61 -0.24 12.50 -5.88
CA TYR A 61 -1.21 11.67 -6.59
C TYR A 61 -2.65 12.08 -6.29
N GLU A 62 -3.51 11.85 -7.27
CA GLU A 62 -4.96 11.97 -7.11
C GLU A 62 -5.57 10.57 -7.13
N ARG A 63 -6.30 10.26 -6.06
CA ARG A 63 -7.11 9.05 -5.99
C ARG A 63 -8.53 9.48 -5.64
N PRO A 64 -9.54 9.23 -6.51
CA PRO A 64 -10.93 9.37 -6.09
C PRO A 64 -11.19 8.42 -4.90
N ASP A 65 -12.20 8.67 -4.06
CA ASP A 65 -12.49 7.85 -2.87
C ASP A 65 -13.38 6.62 -3.11
N ALA A 66 -13.71 6.28 -4.36
CA ALA A 66 -14.40 5.02 -4.71
C ALA A 66 -13.56 3.71 -4.59
N SER A 67 -14.22 2.56 -4.42
CA SER A 67 -13.64 1.23 -4.55
C SER A 67 -13.38 0.86 -6.01
N GLY A 68 -12.26 0.18 -6.31
CA GLY A 68 -11.99 -0.42 -7.63
C GLY A 68 -10.75 0.12 -8.38
N PRO A 69 -10.46 -0.47 -9.56
CA PRO A 69 -9.32 -0.10 -10.42
C PRO A 69 -9.43 1.36 -10.84
N LYS A 70 -8.38 2.14 -10.58
CA LYS A 70 -8.35 3.58 -10.85
C LYS A 70 -7.10 3.99 -11.57
N LEU A 71 -7.29 4.78 -12.61
CA LEU A 71 -6.27 5.64 -13.17
C LEU A 71 -5.89 6.66 -12.08
N SER A 72 -4.80 6.37 -11.37
CA SER A 72 -4.18 7.34 -10.48
C SER A 72 -3.24 8.19 -11.32
N ASN A 73 -3.50 9.49 -11.43
CA ASN A 73 -2.49 10.42 -11.93
C ASN A 73 -1.50 10.63 -10.81
N TYR A 74 -0.23 10.30 -11.06
CA TYR A 74 0.83 10.48 -10.07
C TYR A 74 2.06 11.13 -10.70
N TYR A 75 2.76 11.91 -9.90
CA TYR A 75 3.99 12.58 -10.26
C TYR A 75 5.02 12.27 -9.19
N ILE A 76 6.21 11.82 -9.62
CA ILE A 76 7.28 11.38 -8.72
C ILE A 76 8.51 12.26 -8.98
N ALA A 77 9.04 12.83 -7.91
CA ALA A 77 10.34 13.49 -7.91
C ALA A 77 11.27 12.77 -6.91
N GLU A 78 12.43 12.35 -7.36
CA GLU A 78 13.43 11.71 -6.50
C GLU A 78 14.24 12.75 -5.71
N THR A 79 14.63 12.39 -4.49
CA THR A 79 15.48 13.22 -3.63
C THR A 79 16.42 12.37 -2.79
N ASN A 80 17.64 12.87 -2.63
CA ASN A 80 18.66 12.32 -1.74
C ASN A 80 18.74 13.08 -0.40
N GLN A 81 17.89 14.11 -0.22
CA GLN A 81 17.83 14.95 0.99
C GLN A 81 16.42 14.89 1.61
N PRO A 82 15.95 13.69 2.02
CA PRO A 82 14.58 13.55 2.51
C PRO A 82 14.36 14.31 3.82
N LYS A 83 15.36 14.38 4.71
CA LYS A 83 15.22 15.02 6.02
C LYS A 83 15.00 16.53 5.87
N GLU A 84 15.81 17.17 5.05
CA GLU A 84 15.73 18.59 4.71
C GLU A 84 14.39 18.88 4.04
N MET A 85 13.97 18.02 3.10
CA MET A 85 12.68 18.15 2.42
C MET A 85 11.49 18.05 3.39
N VAL A 86 11.51 17.14 4.36
CA VAL A 86 10.48 17.09 5.42
C VAL A 86 10.44 18.40 6.19
N VAL A 87 11.58 18.96 6.59
CA VAL A 87 11.63 20.23 7.33
C VAL A 87 11.01 21.36 6.52
N THR A 88 11.43 21.53 5.26
CA THR A 88 10.90 22.58 4.38
C THR A 88 9.40 22.42 4.15
N LEU A 89 8.94 21.21 3.79
CA LEU A 89 7.52 20.96 3.51
C LEU A 89 6.66 21.05 4.77
N LYS A 90 7.16 20.64 5.94
CA LYS A 90 6.47 20.85 7.23
C LYS A 90 6.20 22.33 7.48
N HIS A 91 7.16 23.21 7.21
CA HIS A 91 6.98 24.65 7.41
C HIS A 91 6.06 25.28 6.35
N ALA A 92 6.09 24.78 5.12
CA ALA A 92 5.27 25.32 4.03
C ALA A 92 3.80 24.84 4.08
N LEU A 93 3.59 23.59 4.47
CA LEU A 93 2.32 22.88 4.29
C LEU A 93 1.74 22.29 5.58
N GLY A 94 2.56 22.05 6.60
CA GLY A 94 2.18 21.20 7.73
C GLY A 94 2.33 19.71 7.42
N ILE A 95 2.33 18.89 8.48
CA ILE A 95 2.37 17.43 8.37
C ILE A 95 0.99 16.90 8.72
N LYS A 96 0.40 16.15 7.79
CA LYS A 96 -0.85 15.43 7.98
C LYS A 96 -0.67 14.17 8.83
N GLY A 97 0.46 13.50 8.67
CA GLY A 97 0.81 12.32 9.46
C GLY A 97 1.98 11.54 8.88
N VAL A 98 2.42 10.50 9.59
CA VAL A 98 3.51 9.61 9.15
C VAL A 98 3.04 8.16 9.23
N VAL A 99 3.29 7.39 8.17
CA VAL A 99 3.04 5.94 8.11
C VAL A 99 4.39 5.24 8.01
N LYS A 100 4.74 4.49 9.06
CA LYS A 100 5.92 3.61 9.06
C LYS A 100 5.48 2.18 8.90
N LYS A 101 6.11 1.46 7.97
CA LYS A 101 5.77 0.06 7.73
C LYS A 101 6.94 -0.78 7.23
N LYS A 102 6.87 -2.07 7.57
CA LYS A 102 7.73 -3.12 7.00
C LYS A 102 6.87 -3.99 6.08
N ARG A 103 7.18 -3.94 4.78
CA ARG A 103 6.51 -4.72 3.74
C ARG A 103 7.34 -5.94 3.39
N VAL A 104 6.69 -7.09 3.23
CA VAL A 104 7.24 -8.24 2.50
C VAL A 104 6.44 -8.38 1.21
N LEU A 105 7.10 -8.23 0.07
CA LEU A 105 6.50 -8.38 -1.25
C LEU A 105 6.74 -9.81 -1.77
N TYR A 106 5.67 -10.49 -2.14
CA TYR A 106 5.69 -11.73 -2.89
C TYR A 106 5.09 -11.53 -4.28
N LEU A 107 5.58 -12.26 -5.28
CA LEU A 107 4.99 -12.32 -6.61
C LEU A 107 4.37 -13.70 -6.80
N ILE A 108 3.07 -13.75 -7.11
CA ILE A 108 2.33 -14.98 -7.36
C ILE A 108 1.58 -14.82 -8.69
N GLY A 109 2.14 -15.39 -9.75
CA GLY A 109 1.67 -15.12 -11.12
C GLY A 109 1.71 -13.62 -11.43
N GLN A 110 0.58 -13.07 -11.89
CA GLN A 110 0.41 -11.64 -12.17
C GLN A 110 0.03 -10.78 -10.94
N THR A 111 0.03 -11.36 -9.74
CA THR A 111 -0.39 -10.67 -8.51
C THR A 111 0.81 -10.34 -7.63
N ARG A 112 0.89 -9.08 -7.21
CA ARG A 112 1.78 -8.66 -6.13
C ARG A 112 1.03 -8.81 -4.80
N VAL A 113 1.63 -9.56 -3.89
CA VAL A 113 1.10 -9.74 -2.54
C VAL A 113 2.00 -8.98 -1.58
N HIS A 114 1.48 -7.89 -1.03
CA HIS A 114 2.14 -7.13 0.01
C HIS A 114 1.66 -7.62 1.37
N VAL A 115 2.60 -8.02 2.21
CA VAL A 115 2.36 -8.30 3.63
C VAL A 115 2.98 -7.17 4.44
N ASP A 116 2.13 -6.30 4.97
CA ASP A 116 2.52 -5.03 5.59
C ASP A 116 2.34 -5.11 7.10
N GLN A 117 3.40 -4.82 7.84
CA GLN A 117 3.33 -4.52 9.27
C GLN A 117 3.38 -3.01 9.43
N VAL A 118 2.28 -2.40 9.88
CA VAL A 118 2.12 -0.94 9.93
C VAL A 118 2.12 -0.48 11.39
N GLU A 119 3.04 0.41 11.72
CA GLU A 119 3.18 0.95 13.07
C GLU A 119 1.88 1.64 13.51
N GLY A 120 1.37 1.27 14.68
CA GLY A 120 0.13 1.80 15.24
C GLY A 120 -1.18 1.23 14.67
N LEU A 121 -1.15 0.49 13.56
CA LEU A 121 -2.35 -0.12 12.94
C LEU A 121 -2.38 -1.66 12.97
N GLY A 122 -1.23 -2.32 13.05
CA GLY A 122 -1.12 -3.78 13.04
C GLY A 122 -0.75 -4.33 11.66
N ASP A 123 -1.18 -5.56 11.37
CA ASP A 123 -0.76 -6.31 10.21
C ASP A 123 -1.85 -6.34 9.12
N PHE A 124 -1.42 -6.21 7.87
CA PHE A 124 -2.30 -6.12 6.71
C PHE A 124 -1.73 -6.89 5.52
N MET A 125 -2.64 -7.25 4.60
CA MET A 125 -2.31 -7.78 3.30
C MET A 125 -2.91 -6.87 2.22
N GLU A 126 -2.13 -6.55 1.18
CA GLU A 126 -2.66 -5.98 -0.07
C GLU A 126 -2.40 -6.94 -1.22
N LEU A 127 -3.42 -7.23 -2.02
CA LEU A 127 -3.30 -7.91 -3.32
C LEU A 127 -3.43 -6.86 -4.42
N GLU A 128 -2.44 -6.81 -5.30
CA GLU A 128 -2.47 -5.99 -6.50
C GLU A 128 -2.37 -6.92 -7.72
N VAL A 129 -3.53 -7.23 -8.31
CA VAL A 129 -3.62 -8.04 -9.53
C VAL A 129 -3.42 -7.12 -10.72
N VAL A 130 -2.26 -7.21 -11.37
CA VAL A 130 -1.96 -6.42 -12.58
C VAL A 130 -2.70 -7.04 -13.74
N LEU A 131 -3.59 -6.27 -14.39
CA LEU A 131 -4.37 -6.73 -15.54
C LEU A 131 -3.53 -6.65 -16.82
N GLU A 132 -3.53 -7.74 -17.57
CA GLU A 132 -2.96 -7.81 -18.91
C GLU A 132 -3.93 -7.22 -19.95
N GLU A 133 -3.43 -6.96 -21.15
CA GLU A 133 -4.25 -6.44 -22.24
C GLU A 133 -5.41 -7.41 -22.56
N GLY A 134 -6.63 -6.88 -22.58
CA GLY A 134 -7.85 -7.67 -22.79
C GLY A 134 -8.44 -8.33 -21.54
N GLN A 135 -7.77 -8.30 -20.39
CA GLN A 135 -8.34 -8.80 -19.13
C GLN A 135 -9.32 -7.79 -18.53
N THR A 136 -10.48 -8.26 -18.07
CA THR A 136 -11.48 -7.41 -17.43
C THR A 136 -11.22 -7.27 -15.93
N THR A 137 -11.88 -6.30 -15.33
CA THR A 137 -11.84 -6.05 -13.88
C THR A 137 -12.42 -7.21 -13.07
N GLU A 138 -13.45 -7.88 -13.60
CA GLU A 138 -14.08 -9.04 -13.00
C GLU A 138 -13.12 -10.24 -13.00
N TYR A 139 -12.33 -10.39 -14.07
CA TYR A 139 -11.30 -11.42 -14.13
C TYR A 139 -10.21 -11.19 -13.07
N GLY A 140 -9.73 -9.95 -12.92
CA GLY A 140 -8.81 -9.60 -11.85
C GLY A 140 -9.38 -9.84 -10.46
N GLN A 141 -10.66 -9.54 -10.25
CA GLN A 141 -11.35 -9.80 -8.98
C GLN A 141 -11.45 -11.30 -8.69
N GLN A 142 -11.69 -12.15 -9.69
CA GLN A 142 -11.70 -13.61 -9.52
C GLN A 142 -10.32 -14.14 -9.10
N ILE A 143 -9.24 -13.63 -9.70
CA ILE A 143 -7.87 -13.98 -9.29
C ILE A 143 -7.65 -13.61 -7.82
N ALA A 144 -8.05 -12.39 -7.45
CA ALA A 144 -7.89 -11.90 -6.09
C ALA A 144 -8.70 -12.75 -5.08
N ASP A 145 -9.96 -13.07 -5.37
CA ASP A 145 -10.82 -13.92 -4.54
C ASP A 145 -10.24 -15.33 -4.35
N VAL A 146 -9.65 -15.93 -5.39
CA VAL A 146 -8.97 -17.23 -5.31
C VAL A 146 -7.71 -17.14 -4.44
N LEU A 147 -6.90 -16.09 -4.61
CA LEU A 147 -5.70 -15.89 -3.81
C LEU A 147 -6.02 -15.61 -2.34
N MET A 148 -7.04 -14.81 -2.04
CA MET A 148 -7.50 -14.58 -0.67
C MET A 148 -7.80 -15.90 0.04
N LYS A 149 -8.57 -16.80 -0.59
CA LYS A 149 -8.88 -18.13 -0.03
C LYS A 149 -7.62 -18.95 0.24
N LYS A 150 -6.67 -18.97 -0.70
CA LYS A 150 -5.40 -19.70 -0.53
C LYS A 150 -4.52 -19.10 0.57
N LEU A 151 -4.59 -17.79 0.74
CA LEU A 151 -3.85 -17.04 1.75
C LEU A 151 -4.54 -17.05 3.14
N GLY A 152 -5.80 -17.51 3.22
CA GLY A 152 -6.55 -17.58 4.47
C GLY A 152 -7.17 -16.27 4.91
N ILE A 153 -7.52 -15.41 3.96
CA ILE A 153 -8.12 -14.11 4.25
C ILE A 153 -9.63 -14.19 4.02
N ASP A 154 -10.38 -13.85 5.05
CA ASP A 154 -11.83 -13.80 5.00
C ASP A 154 -12.34 -12.48 4.42
N LYS A 155 -13.53 -12.51 3.80
CA LYS A 155 -14.18 -11.30 3.27
C LYS A 155 -14.54 -10.29 4.38
N GLY A 156 -14.71 -10.76 5.61
CA GLY A 156 -14.96 -9.91 6.78
C GLY A 156 -13.75 -9.09 7.21
N ASP A 157 -12.54 -9.48 6.81
CA ASP A 157 -11.30 -8.78 7.12
C ASP A 157 -10.94 -7.69 6.11
N LEU A 158 -11.74 -7.53 5.05
CA LEU A 158 -11.51 -6.53 4.02
C LEU A 158 -11.62 -5.12 4.60
N VAL A 159 -10.64 -4.28 4.24
CA VAL A 159 -10.54 -2.89 4.68
C VAL A 159 -10.47 -1.98 3.46
N THR A 160 -11.18 -0.86 3.51
CA THR A 160 -11.15 0.18 2.49
C THR A 160 -10.29 1.37 2.93
N GLY A 161 -9.77 2.13 1.97
CA GLY A 161 -8.99 3.34 2.24
C GLY A 161 -7.47 3.14 2.36
N ALA A 162 -6.75 4.26 2.48
CA ALA A 162 -5.30 4.26 2.70
C ALA A 162 -4.96 4.12 4.19
N TYR A 163 -3.73 3.68 4.51
CA TYR A 163 -3.29 3.59 5.91
C TYR A 163 -3.38 4.93 6.64
N MET A 164 -3.11 6.05 5.96
CA MET A 164 -3.26 7.38 6.55
C MET A 164 -4.70 7.66 7.00
N ASP A 165 -5.68 7.26 6.19
CA ASP A 165 -7.10 7.45 6.50
C ASP A 165 -7.48 6.63 7.76
N LEU A 166 -6.94 5.41 7.88
CA LEU A 166 -7.13 4.55 9.06
C LEU A 166 -6.45 5.11 10.33
N ILE A 167 -5.26 5.70 10.21
CA ILE A 167 -4.57 6.35 11.33
C ILE A 167 -5.38 7.56 11.82
N LEU A 168 -5.84 8.41 10.90
CA LEU A 168 -6.62 9.60 11.24
C LEU A 168 -7.96 9.25 11.87
N ALA A 169 -8.65 8.22 11.38
CA ALA A 169 -9.88 7.73 12.00
C ALA A 169 -9.63 7.26 13.44
N LYS A 170 -8.58 6.45 13.67
CA LYS A 170 -8.24 5.94 15.01
C LYS A 170 -7.90 7.06 16.01
N ASN A 171 -7.26 8.14 15.56
CA ASN A 171 -6.90 9.27 16.42
C ASN A 171 -8.10 10.16 16.77
N ASN A 172 -9.17 10.15 15.97
CA ASN A 172 -10.40 10.90 16.25
C ASN A 172 -11.33 10.18 17.24
N ASP A 173 -11.16 8.87 17.42
CA ASP A 173 -11.93 8.03 18.35
C ASP A 173 -11.30 7.96 19.77
N GLN A 174 -10.23 8.72 20.02
CA GLN A 174 -9.52 8.84 21.32
C GLN A 174 -9.73 10.22 21.95
#